data_AF-A0A1G0KTD4-F1
#
_entry.id   AF-A0A1G0KTD4-F1
#
_cell.length_a   1.000
_cell.length_b   1.000
_cell.length_c   1.000
_cell.angle_alpha   90.00
_cell.angle_beta   90.00
_cell.angle_gamma   90.00
#
_symmetry.space_group_name_H-M   'P 1'
#
loop_
_entity.id
_entity.type
_entity.pdbx_description
1 polymer ?
#
loop_
_entity_poly.entity_id
_entity_poly.type
_entity_poly.pdbx_seq_one_letter_code
_entity_poly.pdbx_strand_id
1 'polypeptide(L)'
;MSLIKEKVRLDCESCRYCGDCDTDSFQLEVPIEDELTGLKGIAWIVCEVSGPKHRISLVHFRDLSGQDLILDEGQRQRLENILSLVAEKKICGNENLCPRDVVERVQSSLHSKVG
;
A
#
# COMPACT_ATOMS: atom_id res chain seq x y z
N MET A 1 3.23 12.76 -5.89
CA MET A 1 3.33 11.85 -7.03
C MET A 1 2.42 10.65 -6.83
N SER A 2 1.72 10.24 -7.88
CA SER A 2 0.87 9.03 -7.87
C SER A 2 1.42 7.98 -8.83
N LEU A 3 1.25 6.70 -8.51
CA LEU A 3 1.54 5.59 -9.41
C LEU A 3 0.26 5.23 -10.18
N ILE A 4 0.34 5.17 -11.51
CA ILE A 4 -0.78 4.75 -12.35
C ILE A 4 -0.43 3.41 -13.01
N LYS A 5 -1.23 2.38 -12.74
CA LYS A 5 -1.09 1.07 -13.36
C LYS A 5 -2.46 0.51 -13.69
N GLU A 6 -2.65 0.11 -14.95
CA GLU A 6 -3.89 -0.54 -15.40
C GLU A 6 -5.14 0.24 -14.99
N LYS A 7 -5.15 1.56 -15.20
CA LYS A 7 -6.27 2.44 -14.85
C LYS A 7 -6.58 2.55 -13.35
N VAL A 8 -5.71 2.02 -12.50
CA VAL A 8 -5.71 2.25 -11.07
C VAL A 8 -4.61 3.23 -10.71
N ARG A 9 -4.99 4.30 -10.04
CA ARG A 9 -4.10 5.31 -9.49
C ARG A 9 -3.96 5.08 -8.00
N LEU A 10 -2.72 4.88 -7.55
CA LEU A 10 -2.33 4.87 -6.15
C LEU A 10 -1.69 6.21 -5.83
N ASP A 11 -2.27 6.97 -4.92
CA ASP A 11 -1.73 8.26 -4.54
C ASP A 11 -0.62 8.11 -3.50
N CYS A 12 0.55 7.68 -3.97
CA CYS A 12 1.67 7.32 -3.12
C CYS A 12 2.13 8.46 -2.20
N GLU A 13 2.05 9.72 -2.63
CA GLU A 13 2.42 10.89 -1.80
C GLU A 13 1.47 11.16 -0.65
N SER A 14 0.26 10.61 -0.73
CA SER A 14 -0.78 10.77 0.28
C SER A 14 -0.92 9.51 1.13
N CYS A 15 0.00 8.55 0.99
CA CYS A 15 0.05 7.39 1.87
C CYS A 15 0.26 7.84 3.32
N ARG A 16 -0.36 7.15 4.27
CA ARG A 16 -0.16 7.44 5.70
C ARG A 16 0.26 6.20 6.44
N TYR A 17 1.33 6.30 7.20
CA TYR A 17 1.69 5.27 8.17
C TYR A 17 0.69 5.26 9.33
N CYS A 18 0.15 4.07 9.62
CA CYS A 18 -0.92 3.90 10.60
C CYS A 18 -0.45 3.20 11.89
N GLY A 19 0.70 2.54 11.86
CA GLY A 19 1.25 1.82 13.00
C GLY A 19 1.93 0.52 12.61
N ASP A 20 2.59 -0.09 13.58
CA ASP A 20 3.22 -1.40 13.43
C ASP A 20 2.24 -2.52 13.73
N CYS A 21 2.29 -3.57 12.91
CA CYS A 21 1.67 -4.84 13.24
C CYS A 21 2.65 -5.71 14.03
N ASP A 22 3.87 -5.85 13.50
CA ASP A 22 4.99 -6.59 14.08
C ASP A 22 6.33 -5.89 13.73
N THR A 23 7.46 -6.52 14.06
CA THR A 23 8.82 -6.00 13.77
C THR A 23 9.01 -5.65 12.29
N ASP A 24 8.61 -6.58 11.42
CA ASP A 24 8.82 -6.51 9.96
C ASP A 24 7.55 -6.12 9.21
N SER A 25 6.47 -5.75 9.90
CA SER A 25 5.17 -5.47 9.28
C SER A 25 4.51 -4.21 9.84
N PHE A 26 3.91 -3.41 8.96
CA PHE A 26 3.26 -2.16 9.32
C PHE A 26 2.05 -1.87 8.44
N GLN A 27 1.15 -1.03 8.93
CA GLN A 27 -0.07 -0.65 8.23
C GLN A 27 0.10 0.70 7.54
N LEU A 28 -0.41 0.77 6.31
CA LEU A 28 -0.55 2.02 5.57
C LEU A 28 -1.99 2.21 5.13
N GLU A 29 -2.40 3.48 5.07
CA GLU A 29 -3.52 3.93 4.26
C GLU A 29 -3.00 4.44 2.92
N VAL A 30 -3.64 4.02 1.84
CA VAL A 30 -3.29 4.41 0.48
C VAL A 30 -4.54 4.90 -0.23
N PRO A 31 -4.61 6.17 -0.65
CA PRO A 31 -5.70 6.61 -1.50
C PRO A 31 -5.60 5.94 -2.86
N ILE A 32 -6.71 5.35 -3.30
CA ILE A 32 -6.81 4.63 -4.57
C ILE A 32 -8.02 5.13 -5.36
N GLU A 33 -7.82 5.29 -6.66
CA GLU A 33 -8.86 5.52 -7.64
C GLU A 33 -8.72 4.50 -8.78
N ASP A 34 -9.74 3.70 -9.04
CA ASP A 34 -9.82 2.78 -10.17
C ASP A 34 -10.80 3.34 -11.21
N GLU A 35 -10.25 3.88 -12.30
CA GLU A 35 -11.01 4.51 -13.37
C GLU A 35 -11.92 3.52 -14.12
N LEU A 36 -11.64 2.21 -14.09
CA LEU A 36 -12.48 1.23 -14.79
C LEU A 36 -13.75 0.90 -14.03
N THR A 37 -13.65 0.80 -12.71
CA THR A 37 -14.78 0.43 -11.84
C THR A 37 -15.47 1.66 -11.26
N GLY A 38 -14.84 2.83 -11.33
CA GLY A 38 -15.27 4.05 -10.66
C GLY A 38 -15.01 4.02 -9.15
N LEU A 39 -14.31 3.00 -8.66
CA LEU A 39 -14.00 2.86 -7.23
C LEU A 39 -13.02 3.95 -6.81
N LYS A 40 -13.34 4.66 -5.73
CA LYS A 40 -12.48 5.70 -5.17
C LYS A 40 -12.58 5.71 -3.65
N GLY A 41 -11.42 5.71 -2.98
CA GLY A 41 -11.39 5.56 -1.53
C GLY A 41 -10.00 5.37 -0.97
N ILE A 42 -9.94 4.84 0.25
CA ILE A 42 -8.72 4.58 1.01
C ILE A 42 -8.58 3.08 1.22
N ALA A 43 -7.53 2.50 0.64
CA ALA A 43 -7.14 1.13 0.92
C ALA A 43 -6.29 1.07 2.20
N TRP A 44 -6.70 0.23 3.13
CA TRP A 44 -5.88 -0.14 4.27
C TRP A 44 -5.08 -1.38 3.89
N ILE A 45 -3.76 -1.24 3.90
CA ILE A 45 -2.83 -2.30 3.52
C ILE A 45 -1.88 -2.63 4.66
N VAL A 46 -1.44 -3.88 4.69
CA VAL A 46 -0.28 -4.30 5.49
C VAL A 46 0.90 -4.46 4.55
N CYS A 47 2.00 -3.80 4.89
CA CYS A 47 3.30 -3.96 4.25
C CYS A 47 4.18 -4.83 5.14
N GLU A 48 4.68 -5.94 4.61
CA GLU A 48 5.69 -6.78 5.25
C GLU A 48 7.02 -6.63 4.51
N VAL A 49 8.06 -6.23 5.22
CA VAL A 49 9.40 -5.99 4.68
C VAL A 49 10.42 -6.73 5.53
N SER A 50 11.04 -7.78 4.98
CA SER A 50 12.10 -8.55 5.66
C SER A 50 13.18 -8.95 4.65
N GLY A 51 14.33 -8.28 4.69
CA GLY A 51 15.47 -8.58 3.82
C GLY A 51 15.08 -8.48 2.33
N PRO A 52 15.13 -9.59 1.55
CA PRO A 52 14.72 -9.55 0.15
C PRO A 52 13.19 -9.56 -0.05
N LYS A 53 12.41 -9.89 0.99
CA LYS A 53 10.96 -10.06 0.88
C LYS A 53 10.27 -8.72 1.10
N HIS A 54 9.39 -8.39 0.15
CA HIS A 54 8.44 -7.29 0.25
C HIS A 54 7.08 -7.84 -0.15
N ARG A 55 6.09 -7.75 0.74
CA ARG A 55 4.71 -8.15 0.47
C ARG A 55 3.77 -7.03 0.88
N ILE A 56 2.70 -6.85 0.11
CA ILE A 56 1.63 -5.91 0.42
C ILE A 56 0.32 -6.68 0.34
N SER A 57 -0.52 -6.55 1.37
CA SER A 57 -1.81 -7.22 1.45
C SER A 57 -2.92 -6.21 1.74
N LEU A 58 -4.02 -6.31 1.00
CA LEU A 58 -5.21 -5.50 1.21
C LEU A 58 -5.99 -6.04 2.41
N VAL A 59 -6.21 -5.21 3.43
CA VAL A 59 -7.00 -5.55 4.63
C VAL A 59 -8.46 -5.20 4.41
N HIS A 60 -8.73 -3.94 4.13
CA HIS A 60 -10.07 -3.44 3.82
C HIS A 60 -9.97 -2.18 2.95
N PHE A 61 -11.12 -1.77 2.41
CA PHE A 61 -11.24 -0.58 1.59
C PHE A 61 -12.34 0.30 2.15
N ARG A 62 -12.09 1.59 2.30
CA ARG A 62 -13.09 2.58 2.70
C ARG A 62 -13.41 3.50 1.56
N ASP A 63 -14.68 3.86 1.40
CA ASP A 63 -15.05 4.93 0.50
C ASP A 63 -14.62 6.31 1.04
N LEU A 64 -14.88 7.36 0.28
CA LEU A 64 -14.54 8.73 0.66
C LEU A 64 -15.36 9.26 1.85
N SER A 65 -16.44 8.60 2.24
CA SER A 65 -17.20 8.91 3.45
C SER A 65 -16.64 8.22 4.70
N GLY A 66 -15.62 7.37 4.52
CA GLY A 66 -14.99 6.60 5.59
C GLY A 66 -15.71 5.30 5.93
N GLN A 67 -16.69 4.88 5.14
CA GLN A 67 -17.41 3.64 5.34
C GLN A 67 -16.66 2.47 4.71
N ASP A 68 -16.59 1.34 5.42
CA ASP A 68 -16.00 0.12 4.88
C ASP A 68 -16.85 -0.38 3.70
N LEU A 69 -16.20 -0.55 2.56
CA LEU A 69 -16.81 -1.00 1.32
C LEU A 69 -16.40 -2.45 1.06
N ILE A 70 -17.40 -3.32 0.93
CA ILE A 70 -17.19 -4.71 0.54
C ILE A 70 -16.94 -4.73 -0.97
N LEU A 71 -15.69 -5.00 -1.34
CA LEU A 71 -15.30 -5.17 -2.73
C LEU A 71 -15.83 -6.51 -3.26
N ASP A 72 -16.30 -6.54 -4.49
CA ASP A 72 -16.53 -7.80 -5.18
C ASP A 72 -15.20 -8.53 -5.46
N GLU A 73 -15.28 -9.82 -5.79
CA GLU A 73 -14.10 -10.66 -6.02
C GLU A 73 -13.19 -10.09 -7.13
N GLY A 74 -13.78 -9.56 -8.20
CA GLY A 74 -13.03 -9.00 -9.32
C GLY A 74 -12.29 -7.71 -8.95
N GLN A 75 -12.97 -6.81 -8.23
CA GLN A 75 -12.38 -5.59 -7.69
C GLN A 75 -11.24 -5.91 -6.72
N ARG A 76 -11.47 -6.84 -5.79
CA ARG A 76 -10.47 -7.23 -4.79
C ARG A 76 -9.24 -7.83 -5.45
N GLN A 77 -9.41 -8.82 -6.33
CA GLN A 77 -8.31 -9.48 -7.03
C GLN A 77 -7.50 -8.48 -7.86
N ARG A 78 -8.17 -7.52 -8.52
CA ARG A 78 -7.52 -6.46 -9.28
C ARG A 78 -6.62 -5.60 -8.40
N LEU A 79 -7.14 -5.09 -7.28
CA LEU A 79 -6.35 -4.28 -6.35
C LEU A 79 -5.17 -5.08 -5.78
N GLU A 80 -5.39 -6.33 -5.37
CA GLU A 80 -4.33 -7.21 -4.86
C GLU A 80 -3.22 -7.47 -5.89
N ASN A 81 -3.56 -7.63 -7.16
CA ASN A 81 -2.57 -7.78 -8.23
C ASN A 81 -1.70 -6.53 -8.37
N ILE A 82 -2.30 -5.34 -8.30
CA ILE A 82 -1.56 -4.07 -8.39
C ILE A 82 -0.67 -3.86 -7.17
N LEU A 83 -1.16 -4.15 -5.96
CA LEU A 83 -0.37 -4.09 -4.74
C LEU A 83 0.80 -5.09 -4.77
N SER A 84 0.59 -6.28 -5.34
CA SER A 84 1.65 -7.26 -5.57
C SER A 84 2.73 -6.72 -6.49
N LEU A 85 2.36 -6.05 -7.59
CA LEU A 85 3.32 -5.39 -8.49
C LEU A 85 4.08 -4.26 -7.78
N VAL A 86 3.42 -3.47 -6.93
CA VAL A 86 4.08 -2.43 -6.10
C VAL A 86 5.15 -3.04 -5.19
N ALA A 87 4.82 -4.19 -4.57
CA ALA A 87 5.73 -4.92 -3.70
C ALA A 87 6.92 -5.51 -4.48
N GLU A 88 6.65 -6.20 -5.60
CA GLU A 88 7.67 -6.82 -6.46
C GLU A 88 8.67 -5.79 -7.01
N LYS A 89 8.17 -4.62 -7.41
CA LYS A 89 9.00 -3.52 -7.91
C LYS A 89 9.63 -2.69 -6.79
N LYS A 90 9.40 -3.02 -5.53
CA LYS A 90 9.87 -2.29 -4.35
C LYS A 90 9.57 -0.80 -4.43
N ILE A 91 8.36 -0.48 -4.89
CA ILE A 91 7.91 0.91 -5.04
C ILE A 91 7.55 1.52 -3.68
N CYS A 92 6.95 0.75 -2.77
CA CYS A 92 6.70 1.20 -1.40
C CYS A 92 8.03 1.46 -0.68
N GLY A 93 8.18 2.65 -0.11
CA GLY A 93 9.44 3.13 0.49
C GLY A 93 10.40 3.82 -0.49
N ASN A 94 9.99 4.06 -1.75
CA ASN A 94 10.77 4.90 -2.67
C ASN A 94 10.67 6.38 -2.26
N GLU A 95 11.79 7.00 -1.95
CA GLU A 95 11.90 8.40 -1.47
C GLU A 95 11.30 9.46 -2.41
N ASN A 96 11.18 9.15 -3.71
CA ASN A 96 10.60 10.07 -4.68
C ASN A 96 9.07 9.94 -4.79
N LEU A 97 8.49 8.88 -4.21
CA LEU A 97 7.07 8.54 -4.35
C LEU A 97 6.33 8.53 -3.01
N CYS A 98 6.96 7.96 -1.99
CA CYS A 98 6.36 7.77 -0.68
C CYS A 98 6.72 8.92 0.28
N PRO A 99 5.85 9.20 1.26
CA PRO A 99 6.14 10.19 2.28
C PRO A 99 7.24 9.69 3.20
N ARG A 100 7.90 10.64 3.87
CA ARG A 100 9.14 10.39 4.61
C ARG A 100 8.98 9.35 5.72
N ASP A 101 7.87 9.38 6.45
CA ASP A 101 7.55 8.41 7.50
C ASP A 101 7.44 6.97 6.97
N VAL A 102 6.80 6.78 5.80
CA VAL A 102 6.71 5.48 5.12
C VAL A 102 8.10 5.01 4.67
N VAL A 103 8.91 5.91 4.09
CA VAL A 103 10.28 5.61 3.65
C VAL A 103 11.16 5.19 4.82
N GLU A 104 11.15 5.97 5.91
CA GLU A 104 11.92 5.70 7.12
C GLU A 104 11.51 4.35 7.74
N ARG A 105 10.21 4.01 7.72
CA ARG A 105 9.76 2.72 8.25
C ARG A 105 10.23 1.54 7.41
N VAL A 106 10.10 1.62 6.09
CA VAL A 106 10.60 0.57 5.16
C VAL A 106 12.11 0.37 5.35
N GLN A 107 12.87 1.45 5.43
CA GLN A 107 14.33 1.39 5.65
C GLN A 107 14.68 0.78 7.01
N SER A 108 13.93 1.09 8.05
CA SER A 108 14.12 0.51 9.39
C SER A 108 13.91 -1.01 9.37
N SER A 109 12.84 -1.50 8.73
CA SER A 109 12.56 -2.94 8.58
C SER A 109 13.64 -3.69 7.77
N LEU A 110 14.32 -3.01 6.84
CA LEU A 110 15.44 -3.61 6.11
C LEU A 110 16.69 -3.78 6.98
N HIS A 111 16.90 -2.91 7.97
CA HIS A 111 18.09 -2.90 8.82
C HIS A 111 17.94 -3.64 10.14
N SER A 112 16.73 -4.04 10.55
CA SER A 112 16.47 -4.82 11.77
C SER A 112 17.12 -6.21 11.83
N LYS A 113 17.89 -6.63 10.80
CA LYS A 113 18.65 -7.89 10.78
C LYS A 113 20.16 -7.74 10.93
N VAL A 114 20.66 -6.57 11.34
CA VAL A 114 22.06 -6.40 11.79
C VAL A 114 22.09 -6.40 13.32
N GLY A 115 21.95 -7.58 13.91
CA GLY A 115 22.01 -7.82 15.36
C GLY A 115 22.32 -9.27 15.64
#